data_AF-A0A1H9S5V1-F1
#
_entry.id   AF-A0A1H9S5V1-F1
#
_cell.length_a   1.000
_cell.length_b   1.000
_cell.length_c   1.000
_cell.angle_alpha   90.00
_cell.angle_beta   90.00
_cell.angle_gamma   90.00
#
_symmetry.space_group_name_H-M   'P 1'
#
loop_
_entity.id
_entity.type
_entity.pdbx_description
1 polymer ?
#
loop_
_entity_poly.entity_id
_entity_poly.type
_entity_poly.pdbx_seq_one_letter_code
_entity_poly.pdbx_strand_id
1 'polypeptide(L)'
;MEAEAKEFGMKFILAVISYIVAGIFTGVGFHKLFVYESHNILFEEAKNAYVEGDAYNYIINANYATAYFTLAILFTMIGSTFLIANFLTKRAEKEGCDDDSTADTH
;
A
#
# COMPACT_ATOMS: atom_id res chain seq x y z
N MET A 1 30.96 -2.70 5.11
CA MET A 1 30.36 -3.24 3.86
C MET A 1 29.20 -4.21 4.12
N GLU A 2 29.35 -5.32 4.85
CA GLU A 2 28.24 -6.29 5.01
C GLU A 2 26.99 -5.73 5.73
N ALA A 3 27.17 -4.89 6.74
CA ALA A 3 26.06 -4.28 7.48
C ALA A 3 25.21 -3.35 6.59
N GLU A 4 25.85 -2.61 5.69
CA GLU A 4 25.17 -1.62 4.84
C GLU A 4 24.42 -2.28 3.68
N ALA A 5 24.99 -3.32 3.08
CA ALA A 5 24.30 -4.13 2.08
C ALA A 5 23.04 -4.80 2.66
N LYS A 6 23.10 -5.25 3.92
CA LYS A 6 21.95 -5.80 4.64
C LYS A 6 20.88 -4.75 4.91
N GLU A 7 21.27 -3.54 5.30
CA GLU A 7 20.34 -2.43 5.53
C GLU A 7 19.65 -1.99 4.23
N PHE A 8 20.41 -1.92 3.13
CA PHE A 8 19.88 -1.65 1.80
C PHE A 8 18.83 -2.69 1.39
N GLY A 9 19.19 -3.98 1.46
CA GLY A 9 18.26 -5.08 1.15
C GLY A 9 17.00 -5.04 2.01
N MET A 10 17.15 -4.71 3.30
CA MET A 10 16.03 -4.60 4.24
C MET A 10 15.04 -3.48 3.84
N LYS A 11 15.52 -2.28 3.48
CA LYS A 11 14.65 -1.16 3.03
C LYS A 11 13.84 -1.54 1.79
N PHE A 12 14.47 -2.25 0.84
CA PHE A 12 13.79 -2.71 -0.36
C PHE A 12 12.70 -3.75 -0.05
N ILE A 13 13.00 -4.72 0.82
CA ILE A 13 12.02 -5.73 1.28
C ILE A 13 10.83 -5.05 1.97
N LEU A 14 11.08 -4.07 2.85
CA LEU A 14 10.02 -3.31 3.51
C LEU A 14 9.13 -2.54 2.52
N ALA A 15 9.73 -1.95 1.48
CA ALA A 15 8.96 -1.29 0.42
C ALA A 15 8.02 -2.27 -0.31
N VAL A 16 8.53 -3.45 -0.69
CA VAL A 16 7.73 -4.48 -1.37
C VAL A 16 6.57 -4.96 -0.50
N ILE A 17 6.83 -5.26 0.78
CA ILE A 17 5.77 -5.67 1.73
C ILE A 17 4.70 -4.59 1.85
N SER A 18 5.12 -3.31 1.92
CA SER A 18 4.18 -2.17 2.01
C SER A 18 3.25 -2.12 0.80
N TYR A 19 3.77 -2.33 -0.41
CA TYR A 19 2.95 -2.36 -1.63
C TYR A 19 2.01 -3.57 -1.69
N ILE A 20 2.45 -4.75 -1.23
CA ILE A 20 1.59 -5.94 -1.15
C ILE A 20 0.41 -5.66 -0.20
N VAL A 21 0.68 -5.11 0.98
CA VAL A 21 -0.35 -4.74 1.96
C VAL A 21 -1.30 -3.68 1.39
N ALA A 22 -0.78 -2.67 0.69
CA ALA A 22 -1.60 -1.68 -0.01
C ALA A 22 -2.53 -2.34 -1.04
N GLY A 23 -2.02 -3.26 -1.86
CA GLY A 23 -2.81 -4.00 -2.85
C GLY A 23 -3.92 -4.85 -2.22
N ILE A 24 -3.65 -5.50 -1.08
CA ILE A 24 -4.67 -6.24 -0.32
C ILE A 24 -5.78 -5.29 0.13
N PHE A 25 -5.46 -4.14 0.73
CA PHE A 25 -6.47 -3.18 1.16
C PHE A 25 -7.26 -2.58 0.00
N THR A 26 -6.63 -2.30 -1.13
CA THR A 26 -7.33 -1.89 -2.35
C THR A 26 -8.32 -2.97 -2.80
N GLY A 27 -7.90 -4.24 -2.84
CA GLY A 27 -8.76 -5.36 -3.19
C GLY A 27 -9.96 -5.51 -2.25
N VAL A 28 -9.74 -5.42 -0.93
CA VAL A 28 -10.80 -5.48 0.07
C VAL A 28 -11.75 -4.28 -0.04
N GLY A 29 -11.23 -3.08 -0.32
CA GLY A 29 -12.04 -1.88 -0.55
C GLY A 29 -12.98 -2.06 -1.74
N PHE A 30 -12.47 -2.58 -2.86
CA PHE A 30 -13.31 -2.92 -4.02
C PHE A 30 -14.32 -4.04 -3.71
N HIS A 31 -13.92 -5.07 -2.95
CA HIS A 31 -14.84 -6.11 -2.52
C HIS A 31 -16.01 -5.51 -1.73
N LYS A 32 -15.77 -4.55 -0.83
CA LYS A 32 -16.85 -3.87 -0.09
C LYS A 32 -17.78 -3.04 -0.98
N LEU A 33 -17.28 -2.48 -2.09
CA LEU A 33 -18.13 -1.75 -3.04
C LEU A 33 -18.97 -2.67 -3.94
N PHE A 34 -18.41 -3.80 -4.38
CA PHE A 34 -19.03 -4.65 -5.40
C PHE A 34 -19.76 -5.87 -4.84
N VAL A 35 -19.38 -6.37 -3.66
CA VAL A 35 -20.03 -7.50 -3.01
C VAL A 35 -20.95 -6.97 -1.93
N TYR A 36 -22.23 -7.01 -2.26
CA TYR A 36 -23.30 -6.62 -1.36
C TYR A 36 -23.74 -7.82 -0.51
N GLU A 37 -23.73 -7.67 0.82
CA GLU A 37 -24.18 -8.68 1.77
C GLU A 37 -25.30 -8.09 2.65
N SER A 38 -26.55 -8.50 2.42
CA SER A 38 -27.67 -8.15 3.30
C SER A 38 -27.79 -9.14 4.45
N HIS A 39 -27.60 -8.69 5.69
CA HIS A 39 -27.99 -9.46 6.88
C HIS A 39 -29.43 -9.13 7.28
N ASN A 40 -30.41 -9.52 6.46
CA ASN A 40 -31.83 -9.45 6.85
C ASN A 40 -32.32 -10.86 7.21
N ILE A 41 -32.49 -11.08 8.52
CA ILE A 41 -32.95 -12.33 9.16
C ILE A 41 -34.43 -12.67 8.92
N LEU A 42 -35.13 -11.94 8.04
CA LEU A 42 -36.57 -12.08 7.86
C LEU A 42 -37.06 -12.25 6.42
N PHE A 43 -36.26 -11.92 5.41
CA PHE A 43 -36.67 -12.11 4.01
C PHE A 43 -35.43 -12.44 3.17
N GLU A 44 -35.34 -13.71 2.77
CA GLU A 44 -34.48 -14.14 1.67
C GLU A 44 -34.72 -13.27 0.42
N GLU A 45 -33.64 -13.01 -0.32
CA GLU A 45 -33.65 -12.41 -1.66
C GLU A 45 -33.96 -10.90 -1.78
N ALA A 46 -33.19 -10.04 -1.11
CA ALA A 46 -33.03 -8.65 -1.56
C ALA A 46 -31.88 -8.54 -2.58
N LYS A 47 -32.04 -9.17 -3.76
CA LYS A 47 -31.14 -8.96 -4.90
C LYS A 47 -31.51 -7.64 -5.57
N ASN A 48 -30.69 -6.60 -5.39
CA ASN A 48 -30.89 -5.23 -5.90
C ASN A 48 -32.24 -4.61 -5.52
N ALA A 49 -32.48 -4.40 -4.22
CA ALA A 49 -33.62 -3.61 -3.77
C ALA A 49 -33.49 -2.18 -4.30
N TYR A 50 -34.30 -1.90 -5.32
CA TYR A 50 -34.36 -0.65 -6.06
C TYR A 50 -34.79 0.47 -5.10
N VAL A 51 -33.80 1.25 -4.68
CA VAL A 51 -33.87 2.59 -4.06
C VAL A 51 -34.93 2.75 -2.97
N GLU A 52 -34.53 2.61 -1.70
CA GLU A 52 -34.99 3.34 -0.49
C GLU A 52 -34.90 2.51 0.80
N GLY A 53 -34.89 1.17 0.73
CA GLY A 53 -34.72 0.29 1.91
C GLY A 53 -33.27 -0.11 2.23
N ASP A 54 -32.40 -0.10 1.23
CA ASP A 54 -31.04 -0.67 1.32
C ASP A 54 -29.91 0.38 1.26
N ALA A 55 -30.27 1.65 1.09
CA ALA A 55 -29.31 2.74 1.01
C ALA A 55 -28.36 2.78 2.22
N TYR A 56 -28.83 2.34 3.39
CA TYR A 56 -28.03 2.28 4.62
C TYR A 56 -26.82 1.34 4.49
N ASN A 57 -27.03 0.12 3.97
CA ASN A 57 -25.94 -0.84 3.82
C ASN A 57 -24.95 -0.39 2.75
N TYR A 58 -25.42 0.26 1.66
CA TYR A 58 -24.54 0.85 0.66
C TYR A 58 -23.66 1.96 1.23
N ILE A 59 -24.23 2.87 2.03
CA ILE A 59 -23.46 3.93 2.70
C ILE A 59 -22.40 3.34 3.62
N ILE A 60 -22.76 2.30 4.40
CA ILE A 60 -21.82 1.60 5.27
C ILE A 60 -20.69 0.93 4.48
N ASN A 61 -21.03 0.18 3.43
CA ASN A 61 -20.06 -0.47 2.58
C ASN A 61 -19.13 0.53 1.89
N ALA A 62 -19.66 1.66 1.43
CA ALA A 62 -18.87 2.76 0.88
C ALA A 62 -17.92 3.37 1.92
N ASN A 63 -18.35 3.50 3.18
CA ASN A 63 -17.50 3.99 4.26
C ASN A 63 -16.38 3.00 4.61
N TYR A 64 -16.68 1.71 4.69
CA TYR A 64 -15.66 0.66 4.84
C TYR A 64 -14.66 0.68 3.68
N ALA A 65 -15.14 0.75 2.43
CA ALA A 65 -14.29 0.84 1.26
C ALA A 65 -13.36 2.05 1.30
N THR A 66 -13.90 3.21 1.69
CA THR A 66 -13.12 4.44 1.85
C THR A 66 -12.03 4.29 2.92
N ALA A 67 -12.34 3.66 4.05
CA ALA A 67 -11.36 3.37 5.09
C ALA A 67 -10.24 2.45 4.57
N TYR A 68 -10.58 1.39 3.84
CA TYR A 68 -9.60 0.50 3.25
C TYR A 68 -8.73 1.18 2.17
N PHE A 69 -9.31 2.03 1.33
CA PHE A 69 -8.53 2.83 0.37
C PHE A 69 -7.61 3.84 1.06
N THR A 70 -8.04 4.42 2.18
CA THR A 70 -7.19 5.31 2.98
C THR A 70 -5.97 4.55 3.53
N LEU A 71 -6.17 3.33 4.04
CA LEU A 71 -5.07 2.46 4.46
C LEU A 71 -4.16 2.10 3.27
N ALA A 72 -4.73 1.78 2.11
CA ALA A 72 -3.96 1.47 0.92
C ALA A 72 -3.05 2.63 0.49
N ILE A 73 -3.57 3.87 0.51
CA ILE A 73 -2.79 5.08 0.21
C ILE A 73 -1.68 5.26 1.25
N LEU A 74 -1.98 5.10 2.54
CA LEU A 74 -0.99 5.22 3.60
C LEU A 74 0.18 4.25 3.40
N PHE A 75 -0.11 2.96 3.16
CA PHE A 75 0.93 1.96 2.90
C PHE A 75 1.69 2.22 1.60
N THR A 76 1.02 2.75 0.58
CA THR A 76 1.67 3.19 -0.67
C THR A 76 2.68 4.32 -0.42
N MET A 77 2.32 5.32 0.40
CA MET A 77 3.23 6.41 0.79
C MET A 77 4.41 5.91 1.61
N ILE A 78 4.18 4.99 2.55
CA ILE A 78 5.23 4.36 3.35
C ILE A 78 6.20 3.58 2.44
N GLY A 79 5.67 2.74 1.54
CA GLY A 79 6.47 1.99 0.57
C GLY A 79 7.28 2.89 -0.36
N SER A 80 6.68 3.99 -0.82
CA SER A 80 7.36 5.03 -1.62
C SER A 80 8.51 5.67 -0.84
N THR A 81 8.30 6.01 0.42
CA THR A 81 9.33 6.60 1.29
C THR A 81 10.53 5.66 1.44
N PHE A 82 10.31 4.37 1.70
CA PHE A 82 11.39 3.39 1.81
C PHE A 82 12.15 3.22 0.49
N LEU A 83 11.46 3.22 -0.65
CA LEU A 83 12.07 3.10 -1.97
C LEU A 83 12.92 4.33 -2.31
N ILE A 84 12.43 5.54 -2.02
CA ILE A 84 13.18 6.78 -2.19
C ILE A 84 14.42 6.79 -1.29
N ALA A 85 14.27 6.43 -0.01
CA ALA A 85 15.39 6.36 0.93
C ALA A 85 16.47 5.37 0.45
N ASN A 86 16.06 4.19 -0.03
CA ASN A 86 16.95 3.20 -0.61
C ASN A 86 17.70 3.74 -1.85
N PHE A 87 17.00 4.46 -2.72
CA PHE A 87 17.60 5.07 -3.91
C PHE A 87 18.61 6.18 -3.58
N LEU A 88 18.33 7.00 -2.56
CA LEU A 88 19.24 8.04 -2.10
C LEU A 88 20.50 7.45 -1.46
N THR A 89 20.37 6.42 -0.63
CA THR A 89 21.54 5.72 -0.05
C THR A 89 22.45 5.16 -1.15
N LYS A 90 21.88 4.51 -2.18
CA LYS A 90 22.64 3.97 -3.31
C LYS A 90 23.36 5.06 -4.13
N ARG A 91 22.79 6.25 -4.23
CA ARG A 91 23.43 7.38 -4.92
C ARG A 91 24.61 7.92 -4.12
N ALA A 92 24.43 8.12 -2.82
CA ALA A 92 25.49 8.62 -1.94
C ALA A 92 26.71 7.68 -1.91
N GLU A 93 26.48 6.36 -1.88
CA GLU A 93 27.56 5.37 -1.98
C GLU A 93 28.34 5.47 -3.29
N LYS A 94 27.64 5.71 -4.41
CA LYS A 94 28.27 5.83 -5.72
C LYS A 94 29.15 7.08 -5.82
N GLU A 95 28.64 8.21 -5.36
CA GLU A 95 29.38 9.49 -5.36
C GLU A 95 30.65 9.41 -4.50
N GLY A 96 30.59 8.75 -3.34
CA GLY A 96 31.78 8.55 -2.49
C GLY A 96 32.87 7.65 -3.09
N CYS A 97 32.50 6.72 -3.99
CA CYS A 97 33.47 5.85 -4.67
C CYS A 97 34.16 6.55 -5.84
N ASP A 98 33.48 7.51 -6.48
CA ASP A 98 34.03 8.27 -7.60
C ASP A 98 35.10 9.28 -7.12
N ASP A 99 34.92 9.89 -5.93
CA ASP A 99 35.91 10.83 -5.35
C ASP A 99 37.23 10.12 -4.94
N ASP A 100 37.14 8.93 -4.34
CA ASP A 100 38.32 8.15 -3.89
C ASP A 100 39.21 7.74 -5.09
N SER A 101 38.60 7.38 -6.22
CA SER A 101 39.33 7.03 -7.46
C SER A 101 40.11 8.20 -8.08
N THR A 102 39.76 9.45 -7.76
CA THR A 102 40.47 10.63 -8.29
C THR A 102 41.62 11.09 -7.41
N ALA A 103 41.58 10.77 -6.11
CA ALA A 103 42.64 11.12 -5.16
C ALA A 103 43.96 10.36 -5.42
N ASP A 104 43.89 9.15 -5.98
CA ASP A 104 45.06 8.29 -6.22
C ASP A 104 45.83 8.60 -7.51
N THR A 105 45.41 9.59 -8.29
CA THR A 105 46.04 9.95 -9.58
C THR A 105 47.05 11.11 -9.52
N HIS A 106 47.44 11.56 -8.32
CA HIS A 106 48.40 12.66 -8.13
C HIS A 106 49.56 12.32 -7.20
#